data_AF-A0A7D7ZU60-F1
#
_entry.id   AF-A0A7D7ZU60-F1
#
_cell.length_a   1.000
_cell.length_b   1.000
_cell.length_c   1.000
_cell.angle_alpha   90.00
_cell.angle_beta   90.00
_cell.angle_gamma   90.00
#
_symmetry.space_group_name_H-M   'P 1'
#
loop_
_entity.id
_entity.type
_entity.pdbx_description
1 polymer ?
#
loop_
_entity_poly.entity_id
_entity_poly.type
_entity_poly.pdbx_seq_one_letter_code
_entity_poly.pdbx_strand_id
1 'polypeptide(L)'
;MPSDKDILFKKVQNLFQESQTIAEFEKRLSKADIKTYHRNEKLCGVYCKNRRYRLKRSLGIDPEHLLLKDKTLERINSLGEIIDEREQDLSKGYDLEL
;
A
#
# COMPACT_ATOMS: atom_id res chain seq x y z
N MET A 1 -9.97 -30.11 7.81
CA MET A 1 -9.37 -29.66 6.53
C MET A 1 -9.65 -28.18 6.40
N PRO A 2 -8.63 -27.30 6.26
CA PRO A 2 -8.86 -25.89 5.99
C PRO A 2 -9.62 -25.73 4.67
N SER A 3 -10.57 -24.80 4.62
CA SER A 3 -11.32 -24.53 3.40
C SER A 3 -10.45 -23.77 2.39
N ASP A 4 -10.82 -23.79 1.11
CA ASP A 4 -10.17 -22.97 0.08
C ASP A 4 -10.10 -21.49 0.47
N LYS A 5 -11.12 -21.01 1.22
CA LYS A 5 -11.19 -19.66 1.74
C LYS A 5 -10.13 -19.41 2.82
N ASP A 6 -9.86 -20.37 3.70
CA ASP A 6 -8.86 -20.23 4.76
C ASP A 6 -7.44 -20.20 4.18
N ILE A 7 -7.19 -21.01 3.14
CA ILE A 7 -5.94 -21.01 2.39
C ILE A 7 -5.74 -19.66 1.69
N LEU A 8 -6.79 -19.15 1.04
CA LEU A 8 -6.77 -17.83 0.41
C LEU A 8 -6.52 -16.73 1.45
N PHE A 9 -7.25 -16.76 2.57
CA PHE A 9 -7.08 -15.79 3.65
C PHE A 9 -5.64 -15.75 4.13
N LYS A 10 -5.03 -16.90 4.44
CA LYS A 10 -3.65 -16.96 4.91
C LYS A 10 -2.66 -16.38 3.89
N LYS A 11 -2.84 -16.70 2.60
CA LYS A 11 -1.99 -16.14 1.53
C LYS A 11 -2.13 -14.63 1.43
N VAL A 12 -3.37 -14.13 1.33
CA VAL A 12 -3.64 -12.69 1.19
C VAL A 12 -3.19 -11.92 2.43
N GLN A 13 -3.37 -12.49 3.63
CA GLN A 13 -2.92 -11.90 4.89
C GLN A 13 -1.40 -11.75 4.93
N ASN A 14 -0.65 -12.79 4.53
CA ASN A 14 0.81 -12.70 4.50
C ASN A 14 1.27 -11.60 3.53
N LEU A 15 0.73 -11.58 2.30
CA LEU A 15 1.07 -10.55 1.31
C LEU A 15 0.72 -9.15 1.83
N PHE A 16 -0.39 -9.00 2.57
CA PHE A 16 -0.79 -7.73 3.16
C PHE A 16 0.19 -7.25 4.23
N GLN A 17 0.63 -8.14 5.13
CA GLN A 17 1.59 -7.80 6.19
C GLN A 17 2.94 -7.37 5.64
N GLU A 18 3.39 -8.01 4.57
CA GLU A 18 4.66 -7.67 3.95
C GLU A 18 4.61 -6.43 3.04
N SER A 19 3.41 -5.91 2.75
CA SER A 19 3.22 -4.72 1.92
C SER A 19 3.22 -3.46 2.77
N GLN A 20 3.85 -2.41 2.25
CA GLN A 20 3.76 -1.08 2.82
C GLN A 20 2.71 -0.22 2.14
N THR A 21 2.46 -0.48 0.85
CA THR A 21 1.56 0.32 0.00
C THR A 21 0.46 -0.50 -0.66
N ILE A 22 -0.65 0.14 -1.07
CA ILE A 22 -1.68 -0.56 -1.87
C ILE A 22 -1.08 -1.05 -3.19
N ALA A 23 -0.26 -0.22 -3.86
CA ALA A 23 0.35 -0.58 -5.13
C ALA A 23 1.28 -1.80 -4.99
N GLU A 24 2.04 -1.88 -3.89
CA GLU A 24 2.88 -3.03 -3.60
C GLU A 24 2.04 -4.28 -3.30
N PHE A 25 0.98 -4.12 -2.52
CA PHE A 25 0.06 -5.21 -2.20
C PHE A 25 -0.59 -5.78 -3.47
N GLU A 26 -1.03 -4.93 -4.39
CA GLU A 26 -1.57 -5.38 -5.69
C GLU A 26 -0.54 -6.09 -6.55
N LYS A 27 0.70 -5.56 -6.63
CA LYS A 27 1.80 -6.25 -7.34
C LYS A 27 2.06 -7.63 -6.75
N ARG A 28 2.05 -7.76 -5.41
CA ARG A 28 2.26 -9.03 -4.72
C ARG A 28 1.10 -10.01 -4.94
N LEU A 29 -0.14 -9.54 -4.93
CA LEU A 29 -1.31 -10.35 -5.29
C LEU A 29 -1.22 -10.85 -6.72
N SER A 30 -0.84 -9.99 -7.67
CA SER A 30 -0.64 -10.37 -9.06
C SER A 30 0.49 -11.39 -9.24
N LYS A 31 1.61 -11.23 -8.53
CA LYS A 31 2.73 -12.20 -8.54
C LYS A 31 2.32 -13.56 -7.96
N ALA A 32 1.38 -13.58 -7.01
CA ALA A 32 0.83 -14.79 -6.42
C ALA A 32 -0.32 -15.42 -7.23
N ASP A 33 -0.58 -14.92 -8.44
CA ASP A 33 -1.69 -15.33 -9.32
C ASP A 33 -3.08 -15.18 -8.65
N ILE A 34 -3.22 -14.15 -7.82
CA ILE A 34 -4.48 -13.80 -7.15
C ILE A 34 -5.10 -12.62 -7.89
N LYS A 35 -6.17 -12.90 -8.65
CA LYS A 35 -6.92 -11.88 -9.37
C LYS A 35 -7.65 -10.95 -8.38
N THR A 36 -7.49 -9.65 -8.56
CA THR A 36 -8.14 -8.61 -7.76
C THR A 36 -9.39 -8.06 -8.46
N TYR A 37 -10.24 -7.36 -7.70
CA TYR A 37 -11.24 -6.46 -8.28
C TYR A 37 -11.36 -5.17 -7.49
N HIS A 38 -11.74 -4.14 -8.23
CA HIS A 38 -11.85 -2.78 -7.76
C HIS A 38 -13.30 -2.31 -7.79
N ARG A 39 -13.63 -1.38 -6.89
CA ARG A 39 -14.90 -0.66 -6.90
C ARG A 39 -14.60 0.80 -6.58
N ASN A 40 -15.06 1.70 -7.43
CA ASN A 40 -14.76 3.14 -7.34
C ASN A 40 -13.24 3.37 -7.24
N GLU A 41 -12.47 2.74 -8.13
CA GLU A 41 -11.00 2.81 -8.20
C GLU A 41 -10.25 2.29 -6.96
N LYS A 42 -10.95 1.76 -5.96
CA LYS A 42 -10.35 1.19 -4.74
C LYS A 42 -10.31 -0.33 -4.80
N LEU A 43 -9.19 -0.91 -4.36
CA LEU A 43 -9.06 -2.34 -4.15
C LEU A 43 -10.13 -2.83 -3.16
N CYS A 44 -11.06 -3.66 -3.64
CA CYS A 44 -12.21 -4.10 -2.83
C CYS A 44 -12.12 -5.57 -2.44
N GLY A 45 -11.49 -6.40 -3.28
CA GLY A 45 -11.44 -7.83 -3.03
C GLY A 45 -10.57 -8.62 -4.00
N VAL A 46 -10.59 -9.93 -3.80
CA VAL A 46 -9.89 -10.91 -4.61
C VAL A 46 -10.85 -12.01 -5.09
N TYR A 47 -10.49 -12.66 -6.19
CA TYR A 47 -11.14 -13.87 -6.65
C TYR A 47 -10.41 -15.10 -6.14
N CYS A 48 -11.18 -16.13 -5.82
CA CYS A 48 -10.65 -17.48 -5.70
C CYS A 48 -11.58 -18.41 -6.47
N LYS A 49 -11.01 -19.10 -7.47
CA LYS A 49 -11.76 -19.83 -8.50
C LYS A 49 -12.78 -18.86 -9.14
N ASN A 50 -14.07 -19.17 -9.05
CA ASN A 50 -15.16 -18.36 -9.63
C ASN A 50 -15.90 -17.49 -8.60
N ARG A 51 -15.37 -17.36 -7.38
CA ARG A 51 -16.02 -16.61 -6.28
C ARG A 51 -15.27 -15.35 -5.93
N ARG A 52 -16.02 -14.27 -5.68
CA ARG A 52 -15.52 -12.98 -5.18
C ARG A 52 -15.49 -12.98 -3.66
N TYR A 53 -14.35 -12.62 -3.09
CA TYR A 53 -14.17 -12.41 -1.66
C TYR A 53 -13.82 -10.95 -1.43
N ARG A 54 -14.61 -10.25 -0.60
CA ARG A 54 -14.29 -8.87 -0.19
C ARG A 54 -13.17 -8.91 0.84
N LEU A 55 -12.16 -8.06 0.69
CA LEU A 55 -11.04 -8.00 1.63
C LEU A 55 -11.56 -7.71 3.04
N LYS A 56 -12.27 -6.59 3.24
CA LYS A 56 -12.76 -6.18 4.57
C LYS A 56 -13.83 -7.12 5.13
N ARG A 57 -14.83 -7.50 4.33
CA ARG A 57 -16.02 -8.26 4.82
C ARG A 57 -15.83 -9.78 4.80
N SER A 58 -15.14 -10.34 3.82
CA SER A 58 -15.01 -11.79 3.67
C SER A 58 -13.72 -12.32 4.26
N LEU A 59 -12.63 -11.55 4.12
CA LEU A 59 -11.29 -11.94 4.58
C LEU A 59 -10.86 -11.17 5.85
N GLY A 60 -11.57 -10.13 6.28
CA GLY A 60 -11.18 -9.34 7.46
C GLY A 60 -9.92 -8.48 7.25
N ILE A 61 -9.50 -8.28 6.00
CA ILE A 61 -8.30 -7.52 5.64
C ILE A 61 -8.76 -6.15 5.19
N ASP A 62 -8.30 -5.09 5.86
CA ASP A 62 -8.69 -3.73 5.51
C ASP A 62 -7.55 -3.00 4.77
N PRO A 63 -7.65 -2.82 3.43
CA PRO A 63 -6.66 -2.12 2.62
C PRO A 63 -6.45 -0.66 3.03
N GLU A 64 -7.43 -0.07 3.74
CA GLU A 64 -7.35 1.32 4.21
C GLU A 64 -6.20 1.55 5.20
N HIS A 65 -5.71 0.51 5.89
CA HIS A 65 -4.51 0.63 6.70
C HIS A 65 -3.23 0.85 5.88
N LEU A 66 -3.16 0.34 4.66
CA LEU A 66 -2.03 0.61 3.76
C LEU A 66 -2.13 2.03 3.18
N LEU A 67 -3.33 2.53 2.91
CA LEU A 67 -3.53 3.93 2.49
C LEU A 67 -3.00 4.93 3.53
N LEU A 68 -3.12 4.60 4.82
CA LEU A 68 -2.56 5.44 5.88
C LEU A 68 -1.02 5.43 5.87
N LYS A 69 -0.41 4.26 5.63
CA LYS A 69 1.04 4.16 5.47
C LYS A 69 1.52 4.93 4.23
N ASP A 70 0.81 4.81 3.11
CA ASP A 70 1.12 5.50 1.85
C ASP A 70 1.13 7.02 2.02
N LYS A 71 0.06 7.58 2.57
CA LYS A 71 -0.04 9.02 2.82
C LYS A 71 1.02 9.53 3.79
N THR A 72 1.41 8.70 4.75
CA THR A 72 2.46 9.06 5.70
C THR A 72 3.82 9.12 5.01
N LEU A 73 4.14 8.14 4.16
CA LEU A 73 5.37 8.12 3.36
C LEU A 73 5.42 9.28 2.37
N GLU A 74 4.34 9.55 1.64
CA GLU A 74 4.25 10.70 0.72
C GLU A 74 4.51 12.03 1.45
N ARG A 75 3.93 12.19 2.64
CA ARG A 75 4.13 13.40 3.46
C ARG A 75 5.58 13.53 3.95
N ILE A 76 6.21 12.43 4.38
CA ILE A 76 7.61 12.44 4.80
C ILE A 76 8.52 12.84 3.65
N ASN A 77 8.32 12.26 2.46
CA ASN A 77 9.13 12.57 1.28
C ASN A 77 8.97 14.04 0.88
N SER A 78 7.72 14.53 0.85
CA SER A 78 7.44 15.94 0.53
C SER A 78 8.08 16.90 1.55
N LEU A 79 8.10 16.53 2.83
CA LEU A 79 8.75 17.34 3.87
C LEU A 79 10.28 17.32 3.73
N GLY A 80 10.87 16.19 3.34
CA GLY A 80 12.31 16.08 3.06
C GLY A 80 12.73 17.05 1.95
N GLU A 81 12.02 17.04 0.82
CA GLU A 81 12.30 17.95 -0.31
C GLU A 81 12.23 19.42 0.11
N ILE A 82 11.21 19.81 0.89
CA ILE A 82 11.06 21.19 1.38
C ILE A 82 12.20 21.59 2.33
N ILE A 83 12.66 20.67 3.19
CA ILE A 83 13.78 20.93 4.11
C ILE A 83 15.08 21.08 3.33
N ASP A 84 15.35 20.19 2.39
CA ASP A 84 16.55 20.22 1.55
C ASP A 84 16.62 21.52 0.72
N GLU A 85 15.48 21.96 0.15
CA GLU A 85 15.37 23.25 -0.54
C GLU A 85 15.72 24.43 0.39
N ARG A 86 15.19 24.41 1.62
CA ARG A 86 15.46 25.45 2.62
C ARG A 86 16.91 25.50 3.06
N GLU A 87 17.55 24.35 3.27
CA GLU A 87 18.95 24.26 3.64
C GLU A 87 19.87 24.75 2.51
N GLN A 88 19.54 24.46 1.25
CA GLN A 88 20.26 25.01 0.10
C GLN A 88 20.12 26.53 -0.01
N ASP A 89 18.93 27.08 0.25
CA ASP A 89 18.71 28.53 0.24
C ASP A 89 19.47 29.23 1.37
N LEU A 90 19.51 28.64 2.57
CA LEU A 90 20.30 29.12 3.69
C LEU A 90 21.81 29.05 3.41
N SER A 91 22.28 27.96 2.79
CA SER A 91 23.67 27.79 2.36
C SER A 91 24.10 28.88 1.36
N LYS A 92 23.25 29.22 0.37
CA LYS A 92 23.55 30.27 -0.61
C LYS A 92 23.50 31.68 -0.03
N GLY A 93 22.69 31.90 1.00
CA GLY A 93 22.62 33.19 1.70
C GLY A 93 23.91 33.56 2.44
N TYR A 94 24.64 32.56 2.96
CA TYR A 94 25.91 32.78 3.67
C TYR A 94 27.12 33.07 2.77
N ASP A 95 27.07 32.71 1.48
CA ASP A 95 28.17 32.95 0.52
C ASP A 95 28.18 34.38 -0.06
N LEU A 96 27.14 35.19 0.19
CA LEU A 96 27.01 36.57 -0.30
C LEU A 96 27.43 37.64 0.72
N GLU A 97 27.82 37.24 1.94
CA GLU A 97 28.33 38.12 3.00
C GLU A 97 29.83 37.85 3.30
N LEU A 98 30.69 37.95 2.29
CA LEU A 98 32.16 37.98 2.45
C LEU A 98 32.82 39.01 1.53
#